data_AF-A0A8S9XD50-F1
#
_entry.id   AF-A0A8S9XD50-F1
#
_cell.length_a   1.000
_cell.length_b   1.000
_cell.length_c   1.000
_cell.angle_alpha   90.00
_cell.angle_beta   90.00
_cell.angle_gamma   90.00
#
_symmetry.space_group_name_H-M   'P 1'
#
loop_
_entity.id
_entity.type
_entity.pdbx_description
1 polymer ?
#
loop_
_entity_poly.entity_id
_entity_poly.type
_entity_poly.pdbx_seq_one_letter_code
_entity_poly.pdbx_strand_id
1 'polypeptide(L)'
;MVIVVYSDPQIPITQLGQACSSDDQCSTFINESMCDKLSKTCTCSTAAQQINNSCYRIARLGEQCSERLECVIASNITRVDCIGNICACNPPYKRQIHDCVAVNNAGLQPSGAPSSQLPLLSGPLTLLCLLARSAGL
;
A
#
# COMPACT_ATOMS: atom_id res chain seq x y z
N MET A 1 16.88 -0.34 43.79
CA MET A 1 16.34 0.48 42.70
C MET A 1 17.50 0.78 41.76
N VAL A 2 17.63 0.02 40.67
CA VAL A 2 18.68 0.30 39.68
C VAL A 2 18.09 1.32 38.73
N ILE A 3 18.58 2.56 38.81
CA ILE A 3 18.27 3.60 37.86
C ILE A 3 19.15 3.32 36.64
N VAL A 4 18.59 2.74 35.59
CA VAL A 4 19.26 2.66 34.29
C VAL A 4 19.12 4.02 33.60
N VAL A 5 20.18 4.82 33.65
CA VAL A 5 20.30 6.10 32.91
C VAL A 5 21.16 5.89 31.67
N TYR A 6 20.50 5.72 30.52
CA TYR A 6 20.85 6.31 29.21
C TYR A 6 22.33 6.39 28.77
N SER A 7 23.08 5.28 28.70
CA SER A 7 24.35 5.25 27.95
C SER A 7 24.88 3.84 27.62
N ASP A 8 24.03 2.94 27.12
CA ASP A 8 24.49 1.65 26.60
C ASP A 8 24.46 1.66 25.05
N PRO A 9 25.61 1.76 24.36
CA PRO A 9 25.71 1.82 22.89
C PRO A 9 25.40 0.48 22.19
N GLN A 10 24.82 -0.51 22.89
CA GLN A 10 24.67 -1.87 22.38
C GLN A 10 23.30 -2.51 22.62
N ILE A 11 22.21 -1.74 22.76
CA ILE A 11 20.87 -2.35 22.68
C ILE A 11 20.55 -2.57 21.21
N PRO A 12 20.60 -3.81 20.69
CA PRO A 12 20.28 -4.06 19.29
C PRO A 12 18.79 -3.77 19.08
N ILE A 13 18.50 -2.98 18.05
CA ILE A 13 17.12 -2.80 17.60
C ILE A 13 16.72 -4.04 16.83
N THR A 14 15.85 -4.85 17.42
CA THR A 14 15.40 -6.14 16.86
C THR A 14 13.92 -6.13 16.49
N GLN A 15 13.22 -5.02 16.79
CA GLN A 15 11.78 -4.88 16.56
C GLN A 15 11.44 -3.48 16.02
N LEU A 16 10.43 -3.42 15.17
CA LEU A 16 9.85 -2.16 14.72
C LEU A 16 9.25 -1.38 15.91
N GLY A 17 9.26 -0.06 15.81
CA GLY A 17 8.81 0.84 16.88
C GLY A 17 9.83 1.12 17.98
N GLN A 18 10.98 0.43 17.99
CA GLN A 18 12.09 0.78 18.89
C GLN A 18 12.71 2.11 18.49
N ALA A 19 13.16 2.88 19.50
CA ALA A 19 13.78 4.18 19.28
C ALA A 19 15.11 4.05 18.52
N CYS A 20 15.34 4.95 17.57
CA CYS A 20 16.52 4.95 16.71
C CYS A 20 17.03 6.37 16.47
N SER A 21 18.30 6.48 16.06
CA SER A 21 18.88 7.76 15.60
C SER A 21 19.42 7.73 14.16
N SER A 22 19.69 6.53 13.63
CA SER A 22 20.15 6.30 12.25
C SER A 22 19.45 5.08 11.66
N ASP A 23 19.30 5.07 10.34
CA ASP A 23 18.72 3.96 9.58
C ASP A 23 19.50 2.66 9.80
N ASP A 24 20.83 2.75 9.94
CA ASP A 24 21.71 1.59 10.15
C ASP A 24 21.35 0.79 11.41
N GLN A 25 20.84 1.47 12.45
CA GLN A 25 20.45 0.80 13.69
C GLN A 25 19.27 -0.15 13.46
N CYS A 26 18.36 0.23 12.55
CA CYS A 26 17.20 -0.58 12.19
C CYS A 26 17.58 -1.66 11.17
N SER A 27 18.27 -1.27 10.09
CA SER A 27 18.56 -2.14 8.95
C SER A 27 19.56 -3.26 9.27
N THR A 28 20.33 -3.14 10.35
CA THR A 28 21.27 -4.19 10.80
C THR A 28 20.57 -5.50 11.18
N PHE A 29 19.41 -5.43 11.85
CA PHE A 29 18.70 -6.62 12.34
C PHE A 29 17.30 -6.79 11.74
N ILE A 30 16.71 -5.71 11.22
CA ILE A 30 15.39 -5.72 10.58
C ILE A 30 15.61 -5.34 9.12
N ASN A 31 15.58 -6.33 8.23
CA ASN A 31 15.77 -6.08 6.80
C ASN A 31 14.69 -5.12 6.28
N GLU A 32 15.01 -4.30 5.28
CA GLU A 32 14.08 -3.34 4.67
C GLU A 32 13.44 -2.34 5.66
N SER A 33 14.18 -1.95 6.71
CA SER A 33 13.73 -0.95 7.69
C SER A 33 14.57 0.32 7.67
N MET A 34 14.00 1.41 8.19
CA MET A 34 14.63 2.72 8.31
C MET A 34 14.23 3.41 9.61
N CYS A 35 14.99 4.40 10.03
CA CYS A 35 14.69 5.22 11.18
C CYS A 35 13.79 6.39 10.76
N ASP A 36 12.54 6.38 11.19
CA ASP A 36 11.62 7.45 10.85
C ASP A 36 12.04 8.77 11.52
N LYS A 37 12.21 9.81 10.72
CA LYS A 37 12.78 11.09 11.17
C LYS A 37 11.85 11.84 12.13
N LEU A 38 10.53 11.57 12.05
CA LEU A 38 9.50 12.25 12.83
C LEU A 38 9.26 11.55 14.18
N SER A 39 8.94 10.27 14.16
CA SER A 39 8.67 9.45 15.34
C SER A 39 9.94 9.02 16.08
N LYS A 40 11.12 9.10 15.44
CA LYS A 40 12.40 8.59 15.97
C LYS A 40 12.36 7.11 16.31
N THR A 41 11.59 6.34 15.54
CA THR A 41 11.45 4.88 15.73
C THR A 41 11.69 4.12 14.42
N CYS A 42 12.11 2.87 14.54
CA CYS A 42 12.31 2.01 13.37
C CYS A 42 10.97 1.65 12.73
N THR A 43 10.88 1.87 11.42
CA THR A 43 9.72 1.54 10.58
C THR A 43 10.19 0.82 9.31
N CYS A 44 9.28 0.25 8.54
CA CYS A 44 9.64 -0.28 7.22
C CYS A 44 10.03 0.84 6.26
N SER A 45 10.95 0.54 5.34
CA SER A 45 11.35 1.46 4.28
C SER A 45 10.14 1.82 3.40
N THR A 46 10.22 2.92 2.65
CA THR A 46 9.14 3.34 1.73
C THR A 46 8.89 2.34 0.60
N ALA A 47 9.85 1.45 0.33
CA ALA A 47 9.77 0.40 -0.67
C ALA A 47 9.37 -0.96 -0.06
N ALA A 48 9.00 -1.00 1.22
CA ALA A 48 8.63 -2.21 1.93
C ALA A 48 7.30 -2.07 2.66
N GLN A 49 6.62 -3.18 2.85
CA GLN A 49 5.38 -3.28 3.61
C GLN A 49 5.60 -4.04 4.92
N GLN A 50 4.93 -3.59 5.97
CA GLN A 50 4.98 -4.24 7.27
C GLN A 50 3.97 -5.38 7.34
N ILE A 51 4.45 -6.60 7.60
CA ILE A 51 3.62 -7.79 7.84
C ILE A 51 4.17 -8.51 9.05
N ASN A 52 3.34 -8.72 10.09
CA ASN A 52 3.72 -9.44 11.32
C ASN A 52 5.06 -8.99 11.92
N ASN A 53 5.26 -7.67 12.06
CA ASN A 53 6.50 -7.07 12.61
C ASN A 53 7.77 -7.28 11.78
N SER A 54 7.63 -7.72 10.52
CA SER A 54 8.71 -7.82 9.54
C SER A 54 8.42 -6.91 8.35
N CYS A 55 9.46 -6.47 7.66
CA CYS A 55 9.34 -5.66 6.46
C CYS A 55 9.66 -6.50 5.23
N TYR A 56 8.71 -6.55 4.30
CA TYR A 56 8.87 -7.24 3.02
C TYR A 56 8.96 -6.21 1.92
N ARG A 57 9.99 -6.29 1.09
CA ARG A 57 10.13 -5.46 -0.10
C ARG A 57 8.87 -5.59 -0.96
N ILE A 58 8.38 -4.47 -1.48
CA ILE A 58 7.23 -4.44 -2.37
C ILE A 58 7.70 -4.77 -3.79
N ALA A 59 7.20 -5.87 -4.34
CA ALA A 59 7.40 -6.30 -5.71
C ALA A 59 6.06 -6.38 -6.46
N ARG A 60 6.01 -5.82 -7.67
CA ARG A 60 4.82 -5.81 -8.53
C ARG A 60 4.79 -7.02 -9.46
N LEU A 61 3.65 -7.26 -10.11
CA LEU A 61 3.53 -8.31 -11.12
C LEU A 61 4.58 -8.20 -12.22
N GLY A 62 5.35 -9.28 -12.41
CA GLY A 62 6.46 -9.36 -13.35
C GLY A 62 7.82 -8.94 -12.77
N GLU A 63 7.88 -8.43 -11.54
CA GLU A 63 9.13 -8.10 -10.86
C GLU A 63 9.69 -9.32 -10.10
N GLN A 64 10.98 -9.24 -9.77
CA GLN A 64 11.66 -10.26 -8.99
C GLN A 64 11.20 -10.26 -7.52
N CYS A 65 10.99 -11.46 -7.01
CA CYS A 65 10.65 -11.74 -5.62
C CYS A 65 11.46 -12.94 -5.12
N SER A 66 11.67 -12.99 -3.80
CA SER A 66 12.18 -14.19 -3.12
C SER A 66 11.05 -14.90 -2.37
N GLU A 67 10.12 -14.12 -1.82
CA GLU A 67 8.98 -14.61 -1.05
C GLU A 67 7.65 -14.10 -1.59
N ARG A 68 6.58 -14.88 -1.35
CA ARG A 68 5.22 -14.48 -1.71
C ARG A 68 4.80 -13.14 -1.11
N LEU A 69 5.21 -12.89 0.13
CA LEU A 69 4.85 -11.68 0.87
C LEU A 69 5.46 -10.40 0.28
N GLU A 70 6.42 -10.53 -0.63
CA GLU A 70 6.92 -9.39 -1.41
C GLU A 70 5.94 -8.96 -2.50
N CYS A 71 5.15 -9.90 -3.03
CA CYS A 71 4.29 -9.65 -4.18
C CYS A 71 3.01 -8.90 -3.81
N VAL A 72 2.87 -7.67 -4.29
CA VAL A 72 1.71 -6.80 -4.04
C VAL A 72 0.95 -6.52 -5.33
N ILE A 73 -0.36 -6.66 -5.25
CA ILE A 73 -1.32 -6.29 -6.29
C ILE A 73 -2.45 -5.45 -5.68
N ALA A 74 -3.15 -4.69 -6.51
CA ALA A 74 -4.21 -3.79 -6.05
C ALA A 74 -5.43 -4.53 -5.47
N SER A 75 -5.72 -5.73 -5.97
CA SER A 75 -6.82 -6.55 -5.45
C SER A 75 -6.34 -7.44 -4.30
N ASN A 76 -6.62 -8.73 -4.38
CA ASN A 76 -6.41 -9.65 -3.27
C ASN A 76 -5.03 -10.30 -3.39
N ILE A 77 -4.14 -10.03 -2.44
CA ILE A 77 -2.78 -10.61 -2.35
C ILE A 77 -2.77 -12.15 -2.38
N THR A 78 -3.90 -12.81 -2.11
CA THR A 78 -3.98 -14.27 -2.22
C THR A 78 -3.93 -14.78 -3.67
N ARG A 79 -4.20 -13.91 -4.65
CA ARG A 79 -4.23 -14.22 -6.09
C ARG A 79 -2.88 -14.10 -6.79
N VAL A 80 -1.88 -13.57 -6.09
CA VAL A 80 -0.49 -13.46 -6.56
C VAL A 80 0.41 -14.37 -5.73
N ASP A 81 1.45 -14.89 -6.36
CA ASP A 81 2.47 -15.70 -5.72
C ASP A 81 3.85 -15.44 -6.34
N CYS A 82 4.91 -15.84 -5.65
CA CYS A 82 6.27 -15.77 -6.17
C CYS A 82 6.58 -17.07 -6.93
N ILE A 83 6.37 -17.08 -8.25
CA ILE A 83 6.50 -18.27 -9.09
C ILE A 83 7.74 -18.12 -9.96
N GLY A 84 8.76 -18.96 -9.73
CA GLY A 84 10.01 -18.88 -10.50
C GLY A 84 10.78 -17.58 -10.25
N ASN A 85 10.79 -17.09 -9.01
CA ASN A 85 11.40 -15.82 -8.59
C ASN A 85 10.79 -14.57 -9.23
N ILE A 86 9.57 -14.67 -9.77
CA ILE A 86 8.84 -13.56 -10.35
C ILE A 86 7.42 -13.51 -9.75
N CYS A 87 6.95 -12.33 -9.40
CA CYS A 87 5.57 -12.15 -8.96
C CYS A 87 4.61 -12.43 -10.11
N ALA A 88 3.84 -13.51 -10.00
CA ALA A 88 2.92 -13.98 -11.03
C ALA A 88 1.57 -14.36 -10.42
N CYS A 89 0.52 -14.38 -11.23
CA CYS A 89 -0.79 -14.78 -10.76
C CYS A 89 -0.79 -16.28 -10.42
N ASN A 90 -1.21 -16.59 -9.20
CA ASN A 90 -1.47 -17.94 -8.75
C ASN A 90 -2.61 -18.55 -9.58
N PRO A 91 -2.52 -19.78 -10.09
CA PRO A 91 -3.66 -20.48 -10.68
C PRO A 91 -4.89 -20.49 -9.75
N PRO A 92 -6.13 -20.34 -10.27
CA PRO A 92 -6.53 -20.21 -11.68
C PRO A 92 -6.55 -18.76 -12.19
N TYR A 93 -6.02 -17.80 -11.44
CA TYR A 93 -6.07 -16.39 -11.80
C TYR A 93 -5.18 -16.08 -13.01
N LYS A 94 -5.58 -15.07 -13.80
CA LYS A 94 -4.81 -14.55 -14.93
C LYS A 94 -4.52 -13.07 -14.74
N ARG A 95 -3.40 -12.64 -15.34
CA ARG A 95 -2.95 -11.25 -15.30
C ARG A 95 -3.88 -10.38 -16.15
N GLN A 96 -4.42 -9.35 -15.53
CA GLN A 96 -5.09 -8.22 -16.17
C GLN A 96 -4.35 -6.95 -15.77
N ILE A 97 -3.53 -6.40 -16.67
CA ILE A 97 -2.74 -5.17 -16.42
C ILE A 97 -1.81 -5.33 -15.20
N HIS A 98 -2.17 -4.74 -14.06
CA HIS A 98 -1.45 -4.75 -12.78
C HIS A 98 -2.17 -5.58 -11.70
N ASP A 99 -3.07 -6.47 -12.11
CA ASP A 99 -3.88 -7.26 -11.19
C ASP A 99 -4.06 -8.72 -11.64
N CYS A 100 -4.51 -9.57 -10.72
CA CYS A 100 -4.86 -10.97 -10.95
C CYS A 100 -6.37 -11.18 -10.78
N VAL A 101 -7.02 -11.61 -11.86
CA VAL A 101 -8.47 -11.78 -11.91
C VAL A 101 -8.85 -13.21 -12.26
N ALA A 102 -10.01 -13.63 -11.76
CA ALA A 102 -10.55 -14.93 -12.10
C ALA A 102 -11.00 -14.92 -13.56
N VAL A 103 -10.71 -15.99 -14.29
CA VAL A 103 -11.26 -16.18 -15.63
C VAL A 103 -12.59 -16.89 -15.47
N ASN A 104 -13.66 -16.13 -15.55
CA ASN A 104 -14.99 -16.66 -15.76
C ASN A 104 -15.34 -16.61 -17.26
N ASN A 105 -16.19 -17.53 -17.70
CA ASN A 105 -16.60 -17.68 -19.11
C ASN A 105 -17.33 -16.45 -19.70
N ALA A 106 -17.59 -15.41 -18.91
CA ALA A 106 -18.24 -14.16 -19.33
C ALA A 106 -17.26 -13.00 -19.60
N GLY A 107 -15.95 -13.26 -19.58
CA GLY A 107 -14.93 -12.23 -19.78
C GLY A 107 -14.40 -11.66 -18.46
N LEU A 108 -13.20 -11.11 -18.56
CA LEU A 108 -12.31 -10.63 -17.50
C LEU A 108 -13.03 -9.68 -16.52
N GLN A 109 -13.58 -10.19 -15.41
CA GLN A 109 -14.23 -9.36 -14.38
C GLN A 109 -13.19 -8.72 -13.46
N PRO A 110 -12.98 -7.39 -13.49
CA PRO A 110 -12.26 -6.71 -12.43
C PRO A 110 -13.08 -6.83 -11.15
N SER A 111 -12.55 -7.53 -10.15
CA SER A 111 -13.18 -7.61 -8.82
C SER A 111 -12.86 -6.33 -8.03
N GLY A 112 -13.37 -5.19 -8.50
CA GLY A 112 -13.29 -3.91 -7.80
C GLY A 112 -14.51 -3.68 -6.93
N ALA A 113 -14.27 -3.17 -5.72
CA ALA A 113 -15.19 -2.81 -4.64
C ALA A 113 -16.50 -2.07 -5.05
N PRO A 114 -17.55 -2.06 -4.19
CA PRO A 114 -18.82 -1.38 -4.48
C PRO A 114 -18.61 0.12 -4.73
N SER A 115 -18.87 0.55 -5.96
CA SER A 115 -18.96 1.96 -6.32
C SER A 115 -20.17 2.56 -5.62
N SER A 116 -19.94 3.40 -4.60
CA SER A 116 -20.96 4.33 -4.09
C SER A 116 -21.38 5.23 -5.24
N GLN A 117 -22.52 4.93 -5.87
CA GLN A 117 -23.13 5.76 -6.89
C GLN A 117 -23.62 7.04 -6.23
N LEU A 118 -22.88 8.13 -6.44
CA LEU A 118 -23.38 9.47 -6.23
C LEU A 118 -24.29 9.82 -7.43
N PRO A 119 -25.59 10.08 -7.26
CA PRO A 119 -26.43 10.43 -8.39
C PRO A 119 -26.15 11.88 -8.80
N LEU A 120 -25.46 12.05 -9.93
CA LEU A 120 -25.45 13.29 -10.70
C LEU A 120 -26.84 13.47 -11.33
N LEU A 121 -27.67 14.34 -10.77
CA LEU A 121 -28.87 14.83 -11.44
C LEU A 121 -28.45 15.75 -12.59
N SER A 122 -28.47 15.19 -13.80
CA SER A 122 -28.44 15.90 -15.07
C SER A 122 -29.85 16.29 -15.50
N GLY A 123 -30.10 17.58 -15.75
CA GLY A 123 -31.31 18.06 -16.42
C GLY A 123 -31.27 19.59 -16.61
N PRO A 124 -31.84 20.13 -17.71
CA PRO A 124 -31.03 20.77 -18.75
C PRO A 124 -31.17 22.29 -18.85
N LEU A 125 -30.22 22.90 -19.58
CA LEU A 125 -30.26 24.24 -20.14
C LEU A 125 -31.62 24.53 -20.80
N THR A 126 -32.43 25.41 -20.21
CA THR A 126 -33.43 26.18 -20.95
C THR A 126 -33.00 27.65 -20.97
N LEU A 127 -32.63 28.05 -22.18
CA LEU A 127 -32.28 29.40 -22.60
C LEU A 127 -33.56 30.25 -22.73
N LEU A 128 -33.41 31.56 -22.50
CA LEU A 128 -34.31 32.69 -22.84
C LEU A 128 -35.49 33.03 -21.89
N CYS A 129 -35.37 34.20 -21.24
CA CYS A 129 -36.13 35.45 -21.54
C CYS A 129 -35.91 36.43 -20.37
N LEU A 130 -34.99 37.41 -20.46
CA LEU A 130 -35.29 38.79 -20.85
C LEU A 130 -36.61 39.34 -20.25
N LEU A 131 -36.50 40.16 -19.18
CA LEU A 131 -36.88 41.59 -19.14
C LEU A 131 -37.26 42.08 -17.73
N ALA A 132 -36.98 43.37 -17.52
CA ALA A 132 -37.48 44.30 -16.50
C ALA A 132 -36.84 44.23 -15.09
N ARG A 133 -35.85 45.09 -14.80
CA ARG A 133 -35.98 46.51 -14.37
C ARG A 133 -36.41 46.66 -12.90
N SER A 134 -35.46 47.14 -12.09
CA SER A 134 -35.57 48.12 -11.00
C SER A 134 -36.64 47.95 -9.91
N ALA A 135 -36.21 47.83 -8.66
CA ALA A 135 -36.34 48.90 -7.66
C ALA A 135 -35.62 48.48 -6.37
N GLY A 136 -34.68 49.31 -5.93
CA GLY A 136 -34.28 49.32 -4.52
C GLY A 136 -35.32 50.10 -3.71
N LEU A 137 -35.54 49.64 -2.48
CA LEU A 137 -35.55 50.47 -1.27
C LEU A 137 -35.34 49.56 -0.07
#